data_AF-A0A9P0YHR5-F1
#
_entry.id   AF-A0A9P0YHR5-F1
#
_cell.length_a   1.000
_cell.length_b   1.000
_cell.length_c   1.000
_cell.angle_alpha   90.00
_cell.angle_beta   90.00
_cell.angle_gamma   90.00
#
_symmetry.space_group_name_H-M   'P 1'
#
loop_
_entity.id
_entity.type
_entity.pdbx_description
1 polymer ?
#
loop_
_entity_poly.entity_id
_entity_poly.type
_entity_poly.pdbx_seq_one_letter_code
_entity_poly.pdbx_strand_id
1 'polypeptide(L)'
;MIVCVAVVGHQNNPLYIQSFTEADDALKLHHIVHCSLDVVDERVNNPKKTSPALNETFLGLLYPTENYKVYGYLTNTKVKFILVTTDLDVRDADVRNFFRRFHAAYVDAVSNPFHVPGKKITSRTFAESVSTIVKSFGLTSA
;
A
#
# COMPACT_ATOMS: atom_id res chain seq x y z
N MET A 1 -9.20 1.45 11.23
CA MET A 1 -8.19 0.39 11.42
C MET A 1 -7.67 -0.02 10.06
N ILE A 2 -6.35 -0.14 9.90
CA ILE A 2 -5.76 -0.74 8.68
C ILE A 2 -5.97 -2.25 8.75
N VAL A 3 -6.57 -2.83 7.72
CA VAL A 3 -6.88 -4.27 7.65
C VAL A 3 -5.94 -5.04 6.73
N CYS A 4 -5.38 -4.38 5.71
CA CYS A 4 -4.46 -5.00 4.78
C CYS A 4 -3.48 -3.98 4.21
N VAL A 5 -2.24 -4.43 4.02
CA VAL A 5 -1.20 -3.68 3.31
C VAL A 5 -0.55 -4.60 2.28
N ALA A 6 -0.25 -4.06 1.11
CA ALA A 6 0.36 -4.82 0.04
C ALA A 6 1.45 -4.03 -0.68
N VAL A 7 2.46 -4.75 -1.13
CA VAL A 7 3.46 -4.32 -2.10
C VAL A 7 3.29 -5.16 -3.35
N VAL A 8 2.99 -4.51 -4.47
CA VAL A 8 2.83 -5.14 -5.77
C VAL A 8 3.92 -4.62 -6.69
N GLY A 9 4.64 -5.54 -7.32
CA GLY A 9 5.74 -5.21 -8.23
C GLY A 9 5.28 -4.53 -9.50
N HIS A 10 6.25 -4.11 -10.31
CA HIS A 10 5.99 -3.46 -11.60
C HIS A 10 5.14 -4.33 -12.53
N GLN A 11 5.39 -5.65 -12.55
CA GLN A 11 4.68 -6.64 -13.38
C GLN A 11 3.39 -7.16 -12.73
N ASN A 12 2.78 -6.40 -11.82
CA ASN A 12 1.56 -6.79 -11.09
C ASN A 12 1.71 -8.08 -10.25
N ASN A 13 2.95 -8.49 -9.97
CA ASN A 13 3.25 -9.63 -9.12
C ASN A 13 3.25 -9.22 -7.63
N PRO A 14 2.53 -9.93 -6.74
CA PRO A 14 2.50 -9.59 -5.32
C PRO A 14 3.86 -9.89 -4.69
N LEU A 15 4.55 -8.84 -4.23
CA LEU A 15 5.84 -8.94 -3.53
C LEU A 15 5.64 -9.15 -2.03
N TYR A 16 4.61 -8.53 -1.46
CA TYR A 16 4.27 -8.64 -0.05
C TYR A 16 2.78 -8.38 0.14
N ILE A 17 2.10 -9.21 0.94
CA ILE A 17 0.75 -8.94 1.40
C ILE A 17 0.67 -9.35 2.86
N GLN A 18 0.17 -8.46 3.70
CA GLN A 18 -0.07 -8.73 5.11
C GLN A 18 -1.46 -8.24 5.49
N SER A 19 -2.25 -9.18 5.99
CA SER A 19 -3.57 -8.94 6.56
C SER A 19 -3.48 -8.86 8.07
N PHE A 20 -4.25 -7.96 8.68
CA PHE A 20 -4.32 -7.75 10.13
C PHE A 20 -5.69 -8.16 10.71
N THR A 21 -6.50 -8.88 9.93
CA THR A 21 -7.82 -9.43 10.30
C THR A 21 -7.77 -10.96 10.36
N GLU A 22 -8.89 -11.60 10.68
CA GLU A 22 -9.03 -13.07 10.72
C GLU A 22 -8.73 -13.73 9.37
N ALA A 23 -8.36 -15.01 9.41
CA ALA A 23 -7.82 -15.74 8.25
C ALA A 23 -8.80 -15.87 7.07
N ASP A 24 -10.11 -15.96 7.34
CA ASP A 24 -11.13 -16.12 6.29
C ASP A 24 -11.30 -14.85 5.42
N ASP A 25 -10.95 -13.67 5.93
CA ASP A 25 -11.01 -12.42 5.17
C ASP A 25 -9.79 -12.19 4.26
N ALA A 26 -8.72 -12.99 4.41
CA ALA A 26 -7.48 -12.78 3.67
C ALA A 26 -7.68 -12.87 2.15
N LEU A 27 -8.48 -13.83 1.67
CA LEU A 27 -8.77 -13.99 0.24
C LEU A 27 -9.56 -12.80 -0.32
N LYS A 28 -10.52 -12.29 0.45
CA LYS A 28 -11.31 -11.11 0.09
C LYS A 28 -10.41 -9.87 -0.02
N LEU A 29 -9.49 -9.70 0.93
CA LEU A 29 -8.52 -8.59 0.90
C LEU A 29 -7.55 -8.70 -0.28
N HIS A 30 -7.11 -9.91 -0.62
CA HIS A 30 -6.28 -10.14 -1.82
C HIS A 30 -7.03 -9.76 -3.09
N HIS A 31 -8.32 -10.10 -3.20
CA HIS A 31 -9.16 -9.71 -4.32
C HIS A 31 -9.30 -8.18 -4.42
N ILE A 32 -9.56 -7.49 -3.31
CA ILE A 32 -9.63 -6.02 -3.24
C ILE A 32 -8.31 -5.40 -3.72
N VAL A 33 -7.17 -5.88 -3.22
CA VAL A 33 -5.85 -5.39 -3.66
C VAL A 33 -5.66 -5.60 -5.15
N HIS A 34 -6.06 -6.75 -5.70
CA HIS A 34 -5.91 -7.03 -7.12
C HIS A 34 -6.77 -6.12 -8.00
N CYS A 35 -8.05 -5.94 -7.67
CA CYS A 35 -8.95 -5.04 -8.40
C CYS A 35 -8.49 -3.57 -8.35
N SER A 36 -7.78 -3.17 -7.29
CA SER A 36 -7.23 -1.82 -7.18
C SER A 36 -6.16 -1.48 -8.21
N LEU A 37 -5.54 -2.49 -8.83
CA LEU A 37 -4.49 -2.30 -9.83
C LEU A 37 -5.03 -1.66 -11.10
N ASP A 38 -6.27 -1.97 -11.50
CA ASP A 38 -6.90 -1.39 -12.69
C ASP A 38 -7.07 0.13 -12.54
N VAL A 39 -7.47 0.58 -11.33
CA VAL A 39 -7.63 2.01 -11.01
C VAL A 39 -6.27 2.72 -10.99
N VAL A 40 -5.23 2.06 -10.48
CA VAL A 40 -3.85 2.58 -10.50
C VAL A 40 -3.40 2.77 -11.94
N ASP A 41 -3.58 1.77 -12.79
CA ASP A 41 -3.16 1.81 -14.19
C ASP A 41 -3.94 2.88 -14.98
N GLU A 42 -5.24 3.05 -14.74
CA GLU A 42 -6.04 4.12 -15.35
C GLU A 42 -5.49 5.51 -14.98
N ARG A 43 -5.21 5.76 -13.70
CA ARG A 43 -4.69 7.05 -13.22
C ARG A 43 -3.30 7.38 -13.75
N VAL A 44 -2.44 6.37 -13.83
CA VAL A 44 -1.07 6.54 -14.34
C VAL A 44 -1.06 6.83 -15.84
N ASN A 45 -1.95 6.19 -16.60
CA ASN A 45 -2.01 6.34 -18.05
C ASN A 45 -2.82 7.56 -18.50
N ASN A 46 -3.67 8.13 -17.63
CA ASN A 46 -4.53 9.28 -17.96
C ASN A 46 -4.42 10.44 -16.96
N PRO A 47 -3.27 11.11 -16.85
CA PRO A 47 -3.02 12.16 -15.85
C PRO A 47 -3.88 13.44 -16.04
N LYS A 48 -4.59 13.58 -17.17
CA LYS A 48 -5.35 14.79 -17.51
C LYS A 48 -6.70 14.93 -16.78
N LYS A 49 -7.18 13.88 -16.09
CA LYS A 49 -8.47 13.91 -15.35
C LYS A 49 -8.35 14.27 -13.86
N THR A 50 -7.14 14.37 -13.32
CA THR A 50 -6.89 14.63 -11.88
C THR A 50 -5.68 15.55 -11.72
N SER A 51 -5.92 16.85 -11.55
CA SER A 51 -4.88 17.87 -11.29
C SER A 51 -4.64 18.08 -9.78
N PRO A 52 -3.47 18.60 -9.32
CA PRO A 52 -2.14 18.61 -9.93
C PRO A 52 -1.04 18.05 -8.99
N ALA A 53 -0.23 17.12 -9.49
CA ALA A 53 1.23 17.11 -9.34
C ALA A 53 1.76 15.89 -10.10
N LEU A 54 2.38 16.13 -11.26
CA LEU A 54 2.97 15.11 -12.13
C LEU A 54 4.06 14.24 -11.47
N ASN A 55 4.38 14.51 -10.19
CA ASN A 55 5.42 13.85 -9.41
C ASN A 55 4.96 13.39 -8.02
N GLU A 56 3.66 13.47 -7.67
CA GLU A 56 3.22 12.92 -6.39
C GLU A 56 3.12 11.39 -6.46
N THR A 57 3.94 10.74 -5.64
CA THR A 57 3.95 9.27 -5.45
C THR A 57 2.68 8.78 -4.76
N PHE A 58 1.93 9.66 -4.10
CA PHE A 58 0.66 9.33 -3.45
C PHE A 58 -0.50 9.49 -4.43
N LEU A 59 -1.24 8.41 -4.68
CA LEU A 59 -2.39 8.41 -5.61
C LEU A 59 -3.71 8.76 -4.92
N GLY A 60 -3.72 8.91 -3.59
CA GLY A 60 -4.94 9.15 -2.82
C GLY A 60 -5.83 7.93 -2.69
N LEU A 61 -7.11 8.17 -2.39
CA LEU A 61 -8.16 7.17 -2.37
C LEU A 61 -8.37 6.63 -3.80
N LEU A 62 -8.18 5.33 -4.01
CA LEU A 62 -8.42 4.65 -5.29
C LEU A 62 -9.91 4.48 -5.52
N TYR A 63 -10.56 3.74 -4.64
CA TYR A 63 -12.01 3.59 -4.62
C TYR A 63 -12.49 3.19 -3.23
N PRO A 64 -13.71 3.59 -2.84
CA PRO A 64 -14.40 3.04 -1.70
C PRO A 64 -15.10 1.73 -2.06
N THR A 65 -15.10 0.79 -1.14
CA THR A 65 -15.98 -0.39 -1.08
C THR A 65 -16.96 -0.19 0.09
N GLU A 66 -18.00 -1.02 0.21
CA GLU A 66 -19.00 -0.94 1.28
C GLU A 66 -18.39 -0.79 2.69
N ASN A 67 -17.36 -1.58 3.00
CA ASN A 67 -16.75 -1.63 4.33
C ASN A 67 -15.28 -1.17 4.35
N TYR A 68 -14.71 -0.78 3.20
CA TYR A 68 -13.29 -0.51 3.09
C TYR A 68 -13.00 0.70 2.23
N LYS A 69 -11.95 1.44 2.58
CA LYS A 69 -11.31 2.43 1.73
C LYS A 69 -9.96 1.91 1.27
N VAL A 70 -9.71 2.01 -0.03
CA VAL A 70 -8.47 1.55 -0.65
C VAL A 70 -7.66 2.75 -1.09
N TYR A 71 -6.44 2.89 -0.57
CA TYR A 71 -5.51 3.96 -0.92
C TYR A 71 -4.33 3.40 -1.72
N GLY A 72 -3.83 4.22 -2.64
CA GLY A 72 -2.73 3.86 -3.53
C GLY A 72 -1.53 4.77 -3.40
N TYR A 73 -0.35 4.18 -3.58
CA TYR A 73 0.92 4.90 -3.68
C TYR A 73 1.78 4.21 -4.73
N LEU A 74 2.35 4.98 -5.65
CA LEU A 74 3.20 4.50 -6.73
C LEU A 74 4.60 5.06 -6.57
N THR A 75 5.59 4.17 -6.48
CA THR A 75 6.99 4.56 -6.46
C THR A 75 7.47 4.97 -7.85
N ASN A 76 8.59 5.67 -7.92
CA ASN A 76 9.30 5.96 -9.17
C ASN A 76 9.73 4.69 -9.92
N THR A 77 9.98 3.58 -9.21
CA THR A 77 10.28 2.26 -9.78
C THR A 77 9.03 1.48 -10.20
N LYS A 78 7.86 2.13 -10.23
CA LYS A 78 6.56 1.55 -10.62
C LYS A 78 6.11 0.39 -9.72
N VAL A 79 6.61 0.34 -8.49
CA VAL A 79 6.10 -0.53 -7.43
C VAL A 79 4.88 0.15 -6.82
N LYS A 80 3.81 -0.63 -6.63
CA LYS A 80 2.50 -0.15 -6.18
C LYS A 80 2.33 -0.58 -4.73
N PHE A 81 2.13 0.38 -3.83
CA PHE A 81 1.74 0.12 -2.46
C PHE A 81 0.25 0.36 -2.31
N ILE A 82 -0.44 -0.60 -1.72
CA ILE A 82 -1.88 -0.56 -1.49
C ILE A 82 -2.13 -0.64 0.02
N LEU A 83 -2.98 0.23 0.52
CA LEU A 83 -3.47 0.22 1.89
C LEU A 83 -4.99 0.06 1.87
N VAL A 84 -5.50 -0.89 2.66
CA VAL A 84 -6.92 -1.10 2.86
C VAL A 84 -7.24 -0.82 4.31
N THR A 85 -8.20 0.07 4.55
CA THR A 85 -8.64 0.48 5.89
C THR A 85 -10.16 0.39 5.99
N THR A 86 -10.67 0.02 7.17
CA THR A 86 -12.11 0.10 7.51
C THR A 86 -12.50 1.46 8.06
N ASP A 87 -11.52 2.32 8.36
CA ASP A 87 -11.77 3.65 8.91
C ASP A 87 -12.23 4.61 7.82
N LEU A 88 -13.39 5.22 8.06
CA LEU A 88 -14.03 6.14 7.13
C LEU A 88 -13.51 7.57 7.27
N ASP A 89 -12.87 7.95 8.39
CA ASP A 89 -12.48 9.34 8.67
C ASP A 89 -10.97 9.57 8.56
N VAL A 90 -10.28 8.71 7.82
CA VAL A 90 -8.84 8.81 7.60
C VAL A 90 -8.49 10.02 6.72
N ARG A 91 -7.64 10.90 7.25
CA ARG A 91 -7.11 12.06 6.52
C ARG A 91 -5.98 11.64 5.58
N ASP A 92 -5.96 12.22 4.38
CA ASP A 92 -4.90 11.97 3.38
C ASP A 92 -3.49 12.26 3.91
N ALA A 93 -3.33 13.23 4.81
CA ALA A 93 -2.05 13.54 5.44
C ALA A 93 -1.50 12.35 6.26
N ASP A 94 -2.37 11.65 6.99
CA ASP A 94 -1.99 10.50 7.80
C ASP A 94 -1.62 9.31 6.90
N VAL A 95 -2.39 9.07 5.84
CA VAL A 95 -2.09 8.03 4.83
C VAL A 95 -0.78 8.33 4.09
N ARG A 96 -0.54 9.59 3.74
CA ARG A 96 0.71 10.02 3.11
C ARG A 96 1.90 9.76 4.03
N ASN A 97 1.77 10.08 5.32
CA ASN A 97 2.82 9.80 6.30
C ASN A 97 3.06 8.29 6.48
N PHE A 98 1.99 7.50 6.53
CA PHE A 98 2.07 6.03 6.53
C PHE A 98 2.87 5.52 5.32
N PHE A 99 2.51 5.95 4.10
CA PHE A 99 3.20 5.48 2.89
C PHE A 99 4.66 5.90 2.85
N ARG A 100 5.04 7.07 3.38
CA ARG A 100 6.45 7.48 3.48
C ARG A 100 7.25 6.52 4.38
N ARG A 101 6.70 6.16 5.54
CA ARG A 101 7.35 5.21 6.47
C ARG A 101 7.39 3.80 5.88
N PHE A 102 6.30 3.38 5.24
CA PHE A 102 6.22 2.08 4.58
C PHE A 102 7.20 1.98 3.41
N HIS A 103 7.34 3.04 2.61
CA HIS A 103 8.32 3.12 1.53
C HIS A 103 9.75 3.02 2.08
N ALA A 104 10.08 3.71 3.17
CA ALA A 104 11.39 3.61 3.80
C ALA A 104 11.69 2.17 4.26
N ALA A 105 10.72 1.49 4.89
CA ALA A 105 10.87 0.09 5.28
C ALA A 105 11.05 -0.85 4.08
N TYR A 106 10.33 -0.58 2.98
CA TYR A 106 10.50 -1.34 1.73
C TYR A 106 11.90 -1.15 1.14
N VAL A 107 12.38 0.10 1.07
CA VAL A 107 13.73 0.43 0.57
C VAL A 107 14.80 -0.29 1.39
N ASP A 108 14.68 -0.28 2.71
CA ASP A 108 15.60 -1.01 3.60
C ASP A 108 15.61 -2.52 3.30
N ALA A 109 14.43 -3.14 3.16
CA ALA A 109 14.30 -4.55 2.87
C ALA A 109 14.89 -4.95 1.50
N VAL A 110 14.70 -4.13 0.46
CA VAL A 110 15.21 -4.42 -0.89
C VAL A 110 16.67 -4.01 -1.09
N SER A 111 17.24 -3.18 -0.21
CA SER A 111 18.66 -2.82 -0.21
C SER A 111 19.56 -3.93 0.31
N ASN A 112 18.99 -5.04 0.75
CA ASN A 112 19.74 -6.25 1.11
C ASN A 112 20.40 -6.85 -0.15
N PRO A 113 21.73 -7.09 -0.18
CA PRO A 113 22.43 -7.63 -1.35
C PRO A 113 21.99 -9.04 -1.77
N PHE A 114 21.32 -9.78 -0.88
CA PHE A 114 20.73 -11.09 -1.16
C PHE A 114 19.26 -11.03 -1.58
N HIS A 115 18.66 -9.84 -1.61
CA HIS A 115 17.32 -9.67 -2.15
C HIS A 115 17.34 -9.84 -3.67
N VAL A 116 16.43 -10.68 -4.18
CA VAL A 116 16.26 -10.87 -5.62
C VAL A 116 15.05 -10.04 -6.07
N PRO A 117 15.26 -9.01 -6.93
CA PRO A 117 14.16 -8.20 -7.43
C PRO A 117 13.05 -9.04 -8.06
N GLY A 118 11.80 -8.69 -7.77
CA GLY A 118 10.62 -9.39 -8.29
C GLY A 118 10.21 -10.64 -7.49
N LYS A 119 11.03 -11.12 -6.56
CA LYS A 119 10.64 -12.21 -5.64
C LYS A 119 9.91 -11.65 -4.41
N LYS A 120 9.09 -12.51 -3.80
CA LYS A 120 8.37 -12.20 -2.56
C LYS A 120 9.35 -11.82 -1.45
N ILE A 121 9.01 -10.79 -0.69
CA ILE A 121 9.76 -10.37 0.49
C ILE A 121 9.33 -11.27 1.65
N THR A 122 10.22 -12.15 2.09
CA THR A 122 9.98 -13.10 3.20
C THR A 122 10.70 -12.71 4.48
N SER A 123 11.26 -11.50 4.55
CA SER A 123 12.03 -11.03 5.70
C SER A 123 11.13 -10.81 6.92
N ARG A 124 11.50 -11.41 8.06
CA ARG A 124 10.77 -11.22 9.33
C ARG A 124 10.90 -9.80 9.86
N THR A 125 12.11 -9.21 9.77
CA THR A 125 12.37 -7.84 10.22
C THR A 125 11.53 -6.83 9.46
N PHE A 126 11.32 -7.07 8.16
CA PHE A 126 10.42 -6.25 7.35
C PHE A 126 8.97 -6.38 7.85
N ALA A 127 8.47 -7.61 8.04
CA ALA A 127 7.10 -7.83 8.52
C ALA A 127 6.84 -7.21 9.90
N GLU A 128 7.82 -7.28 10.81
CA GLU A 128 7.76 -6.64 12.14
C GLU A 128 7.76 -5.10 12.03
N SER A 129 8.59 -4.54 11.15
CA SER A 129 8.62 -3.10 10.86
C SER A 129 7.27 -2.63 10.32
N VAL A 130 6.70 -3.33 9.34
CA VAL A 130 5.36 -3.04 8.79
C VAL A 130 4.28 -3.13 9.87
N SER A 131 4.32 -4.16 10.70
CA SER A 131 3.38 -4.33 11.82
C SER A 131 3.48 -3.18 12.83
N THR A 132 4.68 -2.67 13.08
CA THR A 132 4.92 -1.51 13.97
C THR A 132 4.36 -0.22 13.35
N ILE A 133 4.58 -0.01 12.05
CA ILE A 133 4.03 1.14 11.33
C ILE A 133 2.50 1.12 11.39
N VAL A 134 1.88 -0.03 11.12
CA VAL A 134 0.43 -0.21 11.18
C VAL A 134 -0.13 0.03 12.59
N LYS A 135 0.52 -0.49 13.65
CA LYS A 135 0.11 -0.23 15.04
C LYS A 135 0.19 1.25 15.41
N SER A 136 1.19 1.97 14.89
CA SER A 136 1.35 3.41 15.13
C SER A 136 0.39 4.29 14.32
N PHE A 137 -0.34 3.72 13.37
CA PHE A 137 -1.27 4.46 12.53
C PHE A 137 -2.50 4.90 13.35
N GLY A 138 -2.76 6.21 13.40
CA GLY A 138 -3.86 6.81 14.16
C GLY A 138 -3.49 7.23 15.59
N LEU A 139 -2.36 6.77 16.15
CA LEU A 139 -1.89 7.20 17.48
C LEU A 139 -1.24 8.60 17.49
N THR A 140 -0.82 9.10 16.33
CA THR A 140 -0.24 10.46 16.18
C THR A 140 -1.30 11.57 16.10
N SER A 141 -2.58 11.24 16.21
CA SER A 141 -3.70 12.18 16.12
C SER A 141 -4.39 12.46 17.46
N ALA A 142 -3.79 12.02 18.58
CA ALA A 142 -4.25 12.28 19.94
C ALA A 142 -3.35 13.30 20.65
#